data_AF-T1AEK9-F1
#
_entry.id   AF-T1AEK9-F1
#
_cell.length_a   1.000
_cell.length_b   1.000
_cell.length_c   1.000
_cell.angle_alpha   90.00
_cell.angle_beta   90.00
_cell.angle_gamma   90.00
#
_symmetry.space_group_name_H-M   'P 1'
#
loop_
_entity.id
_entity.type
_entity.pdbx_description
1 polymer ?
#
loop_
_entity_poly.entity_id
_entity_poly.type
_entity_poly.pdbx_seq_one_letter_code
_entity_poly.pdbx_strand_id
1 'polypeptide(L)'
;APLRVKVRLVIYDKDSPASKKAVKLIKEQDVYMGEIPLMTDTGTFIINGTERVIVSQLHRSPGVFFDHDRGKTHSSGKLLYSARIIPYRGSWLDFEFDAKDVLFARIDRRRKLPVTVLLRALGYNNVEMLDIFFEHNVF
;
A
#
# COMPACT_ATOMS: atom_id res chain seq x y z
N ALA A 1 -19.67 15.57 19.07
CA ALA A 1 -20.92 14.78 19.19
C ALA A 1 -20.59 13.32 19.46
N PRO A 2 -21.35 12.62 20.32
CA PRO A 2 -21.07 11.24 20.68
C PRO A 2 -21.30 10.29 19.50
N LEU A 3 -20.30 9.50 19.15
CA LEU A 3 -20.41 8.42 18.19
C LEU A 3 -20.92 7.16 18.91
N ARG A 4 -22.10 6.68 18.53
CA ARG A 4 -22.63 5.39 18.97
C ARG A 4 -22.80 4.49 17.75
N VAL A 5 -22.29 3.27 17.87
CA VAL A 5 -22.32 2.27 16.79
C VAL A 5 -23.02 1.02 17.29
N LYS A 6 -24.00 0.56 16.53
CA LYS A 6 -24.68 -0.71 16.78
C LYS A 6 -23.77 -1.86 16.40
N VAL A 7 -23.37 -2.66 17.37
CA VAL A 7 -22.50 -3.83 17.15
C VAL A 7 -23.24 -5.11 17.52
N ARG A 8 -22.87 -6.20 16.84
CA ARG A 8 -23.45 -7.53 17.06
C ARG A 8 -22.35 -8.54 17.36
N LEU A 9 -22.48 -9.24 18.48
CA LEU A 9 -21.68 -10.40 18.84
C LEU A 9 -22.50 -11.68 18.58
N VAL A 10 -21.98 -12.54 17.70
CA VAL A 10 -22.56 -13.85 17.41
C VAL A 10 -21.69 -14.93 18.05
N ILE A 11 -22.28 -15.72 18.95
CA ILE A 11 -21.64 -16.85 19.61
C ILE A 11 -22.13 -18.12 18.93
N TYR A 12 -21.20 -18.93 18.44
CA TYR A 12 -21.48 -20.22 17.82
C TYR A 12 -21.38 -21.35 18.84
N ASP A 13 -22.11 -22.43 18.60
CA ASP A 13 -22.04 -23.62 19.42
C ASP A 13 -20.76 -24.41 19.16
N LYS A 14 -20.13 -24.90 20.23
CA LYS A 14 -18.85 -25.65 20.16
C LYS A 14 -19.05 -27.10 19.73
N ASP A 15 -20.21 -27.68 20.06
CA ASP A 15 -20.51 -29.10 19.81
C ASP A 15 -21.07 -29.33 18.39
N SER A 16 -21.27 -28.25 17.63
CA SER A 16 -21.74 -28.34 16.25
C SER A 16 -20.63 -28.77 15.28
N PRO A 17 -20.92 -29.64 14.29
CA PRO A 17 -19.94 -30.05 13.30
C PRO A 17 -19.41 -28.84 12.50
N ALA A 18 -18.13 -28.86 12.16
CA ALA A 18 -17.44 -27.72 11.51
C ALA A 18 -18.10 -27.26 10.19
N SER A 19 -18.86 -28.14 9.53
CA SER A 19 -19.61 -27.88 8.30
C SER A 19 -20.91 -27.09 8.51
N LYS A 20 -21.46 -27.10 9.73
CA LYS A 20 -22.65 -26.32 10.14
C LYS A 20 -22.45 -25.75 11.53
N LYS A 21 -21.89 -24.54 11.63
CA LYS A 21 -21.79 -23.80 12.89
C LYS A 21 -23.17 -23.27 13.29
N ALA A 22 -23.90 -23.99 14.15
CA ALA A 22 -25.16 -23.49 14.69
C ALA A 22 -24.91 -22.25 15.56
N VAL A 23 -25.77 -21.24 15.42
CA VAL A 23 -25.71 -20.03 16.24
C VAL A 23 -26.29 -20.36 17.61
N LYS A 24 -25.50 -20.16 18.66
CA LYS A 24 -25.92 -20.37 20.05
C LYS A 24 -26.59 -19.14 20.64
N LEU A 25 -26.03 -17.96 20.37
CA LEU A 25 -26.53 -16.71 20.93
C LEU A 25 -26.14 -15.52 20.06
N ILE A 26 -27.03 -14.54 19.95
CA ILE A 26 -26.76 -13.25 19.34
C ILE A 26 -27.00 -12.17 20.41
N LYS A 27 -26.01 -11.29 20.61
CA LYS A 27 -26.15 -10.08 21.44
C LYS A 27 -25.90 -8.86 20.57
N GLU A 28 -26.82 -7.90 20.61
CA GLU A 28 -26.73 -6.66 19.84
C GLU A 28 -26.84 -5.48 20.80
N GLN A 29 -25.96 -4.49 20.65
CA GLN A 29 -25.90 -3.34 21.55
C GLN A 29 -25.34 -2.11 20.84
N ASP A 30 -25.87 -0.94 21.20
CA ASP A 30 -25.27 0.34 20.85
C ASP A 30 -24.09 0.63 21.77
N VAL A 31 -22.90 0.66 21.20
CA VAL A 31 -21.66 0.91 21.93
C VAL A 31 -21.18 2.32 21.64
N TYR A 32 -20.83 3.03 22.70
CA TYR A 32 -20.20 4.35 22.61
C TYR A 32 -18.74 4.20 22.16
N MET A 33 -18.36 4.88 21.08
CA MET A 33 -17.05 4.80 20.44
C MET A 33 -16.20 6.07 20.64
N GLY A 34 -16.65 6.99 21.49
CA GLY A 34 -16.01 8.29 21.71
C GLY A 34 -16.79 9.45 21.09
N GLU A 35 -16.18 10.63 21.09
CA GLU A 35 -16.74 11.83 20.47
C GLU A 35 -15.97 12.23 19.21
N ILE A 36 -16.70 12.72 18.21
CA ILE A 36 -16.13 13.34 17.02
C ILE A 36 -16.30 14.86 17.12
N PRO A 37 -15.21 15.66 17.00
CA PRO A 37 -15.30 17.10 16.86
C PRO A 37 -16.12 17.48 15.63
N LEU A 38 -17.09 18.39 15.80
CA LEU A 38 -17.91 18.87 14.69
C LEU A 38 -17.30 20.14 14.11
N MET A 39 -17.44 20.28 12.79
CA MET A 39 -17.07 21.49 12.07
C MET A 39 -18.13 22.57 12.35
N THR A 40 -17.69 23.81 12.56
CA THR A 40 -18.55 24.99 12.65
C THR A 40 -19.04 25.42 11.26
N ASP A 41 -20.02 26.31 11.19
CA ASP A 41 -20.51 26.88 9.92
C ASP A 41 -19.43 27.67 9.14
N THR A 42 -18.35 28.07 9.83
CA THR A 42 -17.20 28.78 9.24
C THR A 42 -16.06 27.85 8.83
N GLY A 43 -16.21 26.52 8.99
CA GLY A 43 -15.19 25.54 8.59
C GLY A 43 -14.06 25.33 9.62
N THR A 44 -14.27 25.76 10.86
CA THR A 44 -13.30 25.63 11.96
C THR A 44 -13.72 24.53 12.95
N PHE A 45 -12.84 24.21 13.91
CA PHE A 45 -13.08 23.24 14.97
C PHE A 45 -12.66 23.81 16.33
N ILE A 46 -13.45 23.59 17.38
CA ILE A 46 -13.05 23.92 18.75
C ILE A 46 -12.31 22.72 19.37
N ILE A 47 -11.01 22.87 19.63
CA ILE A 47 -10.16 21.84 20.26
C ILE A 47 -9.63 22.39 21.58
N ASN A 48 -10.02 21.77 22.70
CA ASN A 48 -9.65 22.20 24.06
C ASN A 48 -9.93 23.70 24.32
N GLY A 49 -11.07 24.20 23.83
CA GLY A 49 -11.50 25.59 24.02
C GLY A 49 -10.83 26.60 23.07
N THR A 50 -9.97 26.17 22.15
CA THR A 50 -9.36 27.04 21.13
C THR A 50 -9.86 26.67 19.73
N GLU A 51 -10.15 27.68 18.93
CA GLU A 51 -10.54 27.50 17.53
C GLU A 51 -9.34 27.12 16.66
N ARG A 52 -9.50 26.11 15.82
CA ARG A 52 -8.47 25.56 14.93
C ARG A 52 -9.03 25.34 13.54
N VAL A 53 -8.14 25.45 12.55
CA VAL A 53 -8.41 25.14 11.15
C VAL A 53 -7.56 23.95 10.74
N ILE A 54 -8.14 23.03 9.97
CA ILE A 54 -7.41 21.93 9.34
C ILE A 54 -6.97 22.37 7.96
N VAL A 55 -5.66 22.38 7.71
CA VAL A 55 -5.09 22.73 6.40
C VAL A 55 -5.12 21.51 5.49
N SER A 56 -5.63 21.70 4.26
CA SER A 56 -5.62 20.66 3.23
C SER A 56 -4.20 20.22 2.89
N GLN A 57 -3.95 18.92 2.93
CA GLN A 57 -2.67 18.33 2.57
C GLN A 57 -2.59 18.07 1.07
N LEU A 58 -1.48 18.45 0.44
CA LEU A 58 -1.11 17.99 -0.91
C LEU A 58 -0.07 16.87 -0.79
N HIS A 59 -0.43 15.67 -1.24
CA HIS A 59 0.47 14.53 -1.32
C HIS A 59 0.35 13.84 -2.68
N ARG A 60 1.36 13.04 -3.05
CA ARG A 60 1.31 12.22 -4.27
C ARG A 60 0.13 11.24 -4.18
N SER A 61 -0.61 11.10 -5.27
CA SER A 61 -1.64 10.08 -5.38
C SER A 61 -1.02 8.68 -5.38
N PRO A 62 -1.76 7.67 -4.92
CA PRO A 62 -1.38 6.28 -5.16
C PRO A 62 -1.31 5.99 -6.66
N GLY A 63 -0.34 5.17 -7.07
CA GLY A 63 -0.16 4.83 -8.47
C GLY A 63 1.27 4.45 -8.82
N VAL A 64 1.53 4.32 -10.12
CA VAL A 64 2.85 4.05 -10.68
C VAL A 64 3.41 5.33 -11.31
N PHE A 65 4.62 5.69 -10.90
CA PHE A 65 5.31 6.88 -11.37
C PHE A 65 6.58 6.47 -12.11
N PHE A 66 6.74 6.95 -13.34
CA PHE A 66 7.95 6.77 -14.12
C PHE A 66 8.74 8.08 -14.11
N ASP A 67 10.05 8.00 -13.86
CA ASP A 67 10.93 9.16 -13.79
C ASP A 67 12.35 8.80 -14.25
N HIS A 68 13.16 9.82 -14.52
CA HIS A 68 14.59 9.65 -14.80
C HIS A 68 15.42 10.71 -14.08
N ASP A 69 16.67 10.36 -13.76
CA ASP A 69 17.57 11.21 -12.98
C ASP A 69 18.11 12.45 -13.72
N ARG A 70 17.67 12.68 -14.97
CA ARG A 70 18.17 13.71 -15.89
C ARG A 70 19.69 13.68 -16.09
N GLY A 71 20.31 12.49 -15.98
CA GLY A 71 21.74 12.28 -16.18
C GLY A 71 22.62 12.82 -15.05
N LYS A 72 22.03 13.15 -13.89
CA LYS A 72 22.75 13.75 -12.77
C LYS A 72 23.46 12.74 -11.89
N THR A 73 23.06 11.47 -11.90
CA THR A 73 23.55 10.46 -10.94
C THR A 73 24.87 9.83 -11.38
N HIS A 74 25.07 9.64 -12.68
CA HIS A 74 26.25 8.98 -13.22
C HIS A 74 27.11 9.96 -14.03
N SER A 75 28.44 9.92 -13.84
CA SER A 75 29.39 10.85 -14.48
C SER A 75 29.39 10.82 -16.00
N SER A 76 28.95 9.71 -16.61
CA SER A 76 28.79 9.61 -18.07
C SER A 76 27.60 10.40 -18.62
N GLY A 77 26.76 10.99 -17.76
CA GLY A 77 25.53 11.67 -18.17
C GLY A 77 24.40 10.73 -18.63
N LYS A 78 24.56 9.42 -18.46
CA LYS A 78 23.56 8.42 -18.83
C LYS A 78 22.29 8.62 -18.01
N LEU A 79 21.13 8.64 -18.69
CA LEU A 79 19.84 8.71 -18.04
C LEU A 79 19.54 7.39 -17.31
N LEU A 80 19.25 7.46 -16.03
CA LEU A 80 18.80 6.33 -15.24
C LEU A 80 17.30 6.42 -15.02
N TYR A 81 16.57 5.48 -15.63
CA TYR A 81 15.12 5.37 -15.51
C TYR A 81 14.72 4.63 -14.24
N SER A 82 13.57 5.00 -13.69
CA SER A 82 12.97 4.36 -12.54
C SER A 82 11.45 4.30 -12.66
N ALA A 83 10.87 3.28 -12.03
CA ALA A 83 9.43 3.16 -11.84
C ALA A 83 9.16 2.98 -10.34
N ARG A 84 8.26 3.79 -9.77
CA ARG A 84 7.90 3.75 -8.35
C ARG A 84 6.42 3.48 -8.19
N ILE A 85 6.10 2.44 -7.42
CA ILE A 85 4.74 2.11 -7.02
C ILE A 85 4.48 2.69 -5.63
N ILE A 86 3.57 3.65 -5.56
CA ILE A 86 3.12 4.29 -4.32
C ILE A 86 1.75 3.73 -3.96
N PRO A 87 1.61 2.91 -2.90
CA PRO A 87 0.30 2.46 -2.44
C PRO A 87 -0.40 3.53 -1.60
N TYR A 88 -1.72 3.41 -1.45
CA TYR A 88 -2.46 4.23 -0.48
C TYR A 88 -2.08 3.88 0.97
N ARG A 89 -1.87 2.58 1.24
CA ARG A 89 -1.34 2.06 2.50
C ARG A 89 -0.43 0.88 2.20
N GLY A 90 0.72 0.81 2.86
CA GLY A 90 1.68 -0.29 2.73
C GLY A 90 3.05 0.17 2.23
N SER A 91 3.89 -0.81 1.90
CA SER A 91 5.28 -0.60 1.49
C SER A 91 5.40 -0.05 0.07
N TRP A 92 6.38 0.82 -0.15
CA TRP A 92 6.71 1.33 -1.47
C TRP A 92 7.58 0.34 -2.22
N LEU A 93 7.31 0.14 -3.51
CA LEU A 93 8.11 -0.71 -4.38
C LEU A 93 8.75 0.16 -5.48
N ASP A 94 10.07 0.22 -5.45
CA ASP A 94 10.87 1.01 -6.41
C ASP A 94 11.62 0.06 -7.35
N PHE A 95 11.58 0.36 -8.65
CA PHE A 95 12.40 -0.25 -9.69
C PHE A 95 13.33 0.80 -10.27
N GLU A 96 14.60 0.47 -10.44
CA GLU A 96 15.60 1.41 -10.97
C GLU A 96 16.65 0.69 -11.81
N PHE A 97 17.05 1.33 -12.91
CA PHE A 97 18.22 0.94 -13.68
C PHE A 97 19.50 1.48 -13.03
N ASP A 98 20.60 0.75 -13.18
CA ASP A 98 21.93 1.26 -12.90
C ASP A 98 22.67 1.69 -14.19
N ALA A 99 23.90 2.18 -14.04
CA ALA A 99 24.71 2.62 -15.17
C ALA A 99 25.06 1.48 -16.15
N LYS A 100 24.95 0.22 -15.72
CA LYS A 100 25.24 -0.99 -16.51
C LYS A 100 23.97 -1.62 -17.12
N ASP A 101 22.85 -0.90 -17.11
CA ASP A 101 21.54 -1.38 -17.59
C ASP A 101 20.99 -2.60 -16.86
N VAL A 102 21.43 -2.82 -15.61
CA VAL A 102 20.87 -3.87 -14.76
C VAL A 102 19.67 -3.30 -13.99
N LEU A 103 18.55 -4.02 -14.04
CA LEU A 103 17.32 -3.64 -13.35
C LEU A 103 17.30 -4.19 -11.91
N PHE A 104 16.99 -3.31 -10.96
CA PHE A 104 16.90 -3.65 -9.55
C PHE A 104 15.58 -3.22 -8.94
N ALA A 105 15.21 -3.88 -7.84
CA ALA A 105 14.08 -3.53 -6.99
C ALA A 105 14.56 -3.07 -5.60
N ARG A 106 13.79 -2.19 -4.97
CA ARG A 106 13.89 -1.82 -3.55
C ARG A 106 12.51 -1.79 -2.93
N ILE A 107 12.41 -2.29 -1.70
CA ILE A 107 11.21 -2.18 -0.87
C ILE A 107 11.49 -1.14 0.21
N ASP A 108 10.60 -0.15 0.37
CA ASP A 108 10.72 0.93 1.35
C ASP A 108 12.07 1.67 1.32
N ARG A 109 12.61 1.88 0.11
CA ARG A 109 13.92 2.50 -0.12
C ARG A 109 15.08 1.84 0.64
N ARG A 110 14.94 0.56 1.02
CA ARG A 110 15.99 -0.23 1.67
C ARG A 110 17.02 -0.72 0.64
N ARG A 111 17.70 -1.82 0.96
CA ARG A 111 18.76 -2.42 0.15
C ARG A 111 18.26 -2.73 -1.27
N LYS A 112 19.13 -2.44 -2.24
CA LYS A 112 18.98 -2.77 -3.65
C LYS A 112 19.12 -4.28 -3.87
N LEU A 113 18.15 -4.88 -4.53
CA LEU A 113 18.10 -6.31 -4.88
C LEU A 113 17.92 -6.45 -6.38
N PRO A 114 18.54 -7.43 -7.06
CA PRO A 114 18.25 -7.71 -8.46
C PRO A 114 16.75 -7.98 -8.63
N VAL A 115 16.13 -7.46 -9.69
CA VAL A 115 14.68 -7.61 -9.90
C VAL A 115 14.26 -9.08 -10.00
N THR A 116 15.16 -9.94 -10.45
CA THR A 116 14.98 -11.40 -10.54
C THR A 116 14.75 -12.05 -9.18
N VAL A 117 15.24 -11.47 -8.08
CA VAL A 117 14.96 -11.97 -6.72
C VAL A 117 13.47 -11.81 -6.40
N LEU A 118 12.88 -10.67 -6.78
CA LEU A 118 11.45 -10.43 -6.61
C LEU A 118 10.62 -11.40 -7.46
N LEU A 119 11.00 -11.59 -8.74
CA LEU A 119 10.30 -12.51 -9.64
C LEU A 119 10.37 -13.97 -9.15
N ARG A 120 11.53 -14.42 -8.67
CA ARG A 120 11.64 -15.74 -8.02
C ARG A 120 10.76 -15.87 -6.78
N ALA A 121 10.66 -14.81 -5.97
CA ALA A 121 9.78 -14.81 -4.80
C ALA A 121 8.29 -14.88 -5.18
N LEU A 122 7.92 -14.46 -6.41
CA LEU A 122 6.59 -14.64 -6.99
C LEU A 122 6.39 -16.03 -7.62
N GLY A 123 7.40 -16.90 -7.60
CA GLY A 123 7.32 -18.28 -8.07
C GLY A 123 7.89 -18.51 -9.47
N TYR A 124 8.42 -17.49 -10.15
CA TYR A 124 8.95 -17.64 -11.51
C TYR A 124 10.32 -18.30 -11.54
N ASN A 125 10.51 -19.24 -12.46
CA ASN A 125 11.80 -19.83 -12.78
C ASN A 125 12.54 -19.06 -13.90
N ASN A 126 13.76 -19.47 -14.23
CA ASN A 126 14.58 -18.74 -15.23
C ASN A 126 13.98 -18.77 -16.63
N VAL A 127 13.41 -19.91 -17.03
CA VAL A 127 12.85 -20.10 -18.37
C VAL A 127 11.64 -19.20 -18.52
N GLU A 128 10.71 -19.26 -17.55
CA GLU A 128 9.52 -18.41 -17.55
C GLU A 128 9.86 -16.91 -17.55
N MET A 129 10.86 -16.48 -16.77
CA MET A 129 11.29 -15.08 -16.79
C MET A 129 11.84 -14.67 -18.16
N LEU A 130 12.62 -15.52 -18.82
CA LEU A 130 13.14 -15.24 -20.15
C LEU A 130 12.01 -15.20 -21.18
N ASP A 131 11.06 -16.14 -21.12
CA ASP A 131 9.90 -16.22 -22.01
C ASP A 131 8.99 -14.98 -21.91
N ILE A 132 8.89 -14.36 -20.73
CA ILE A 132 8.06 -13.16 -20.51
C ILE A 132 8.69 -11.91 -21.13
N PHE A 133 10.01 -11.76 -21.04
CA PHE A 133 10.70 -10.50 -21.36
C PHE A 133 11.51 -10.51 -22.66
N PHE A 134 11.71 -11.69 -23.29
CA PHE A 134 12.51 -11.83 -24.50
C PHE A 134 11.78 -12.65 -25.57
N GLU A 135 12.06 -12.36 -26.84
CA GLU A 135 11.63 -13.19 -27.96
C GLU A 135 12.62 -14.33 -28.21
N HIS A 136 12.10 -15.52 -28.52
CA HIS A 136 12.93 -16.68 -28.91
C HIS A 136 13.20 -16.65 -30.41
N ASN A 137 14.45 -16.41 -30.78
CA ASN A 137 14.89 -16.60 -32.16
C ASN A 137 15.13 -18.09 -32.42
N VAL A 138 14.21 -18.73 -33.14
CA VAL A 138 14.35 -20.11 -33.62
C VAL A 138 14.93 -20.07 -35.03
N PHE A 139 16.25 -20.08 -35.15
CA PHE A 139 16.97 -20.28 -36.41
C PHE A 139 17.64 -21.66 -36.41
#